data_AF-A0A268RWR1-F1
#
_entry.id   AF-A0A268RWR1-F1
#
_cell.length_a   1.000
_cell.length_b   1.000
_cell.length_c   1.000
_cell.angle_alpha   90.00
_cell.angle_beta   90.00
_cell.angle_gamma   90.00
#
_symmetry.space_group_name_H-M   'P 1'
#
loop_
_entity.id
_entity.type
_entity.pdbx_description
1 polymer ?
#
loop_
_entity_poly.entity_id
_entity_poly.type
_entity_poly.pdbx_seq_one_letter_code
_entity_poly.pdbx_strand_id
1 'polypeptide(L)'
;MREPTKKEIIDKLELVLQNKLTKEEVADWASEYVMTYDPLVTDLVVFDILTVVSGLDTLESPGEYMYDDDDIRDWIKKFSNK
;
A
#
# COMPACT_ATOMS: atom_id res chain seq x y z
N MET A 1 10.14 -9.36 10.26
CA MET A 1 10.27 -8.48 9.07
C MET A 1 11.19 -7.32 9.42
N ARG A 2 11.84 -6.71 8.42
CA ARG A 2 12.50 -5.41 8.61
C ARG A 2 11.52 -4.29 8.29
N GLU A 3 11.73 -3.11 8.84
CA GLU A 3 10.98 -1.92 8.45
C GLU A 3 11.09 -1.71 6.91
N PRO A 4 9.95 -1.57 6.21
CA PRO A 4 9.94 -1.35 4.78
C PRO A 4 10.27 0.11 4.48
N THR A 5 10.82 0.36 3.31
CA THR A 5 11.11 1.74 2.88
C THR A 5 9.93 2.34 2.13
N LYS A 6 9.83 3.67 2.13
CA LYS A 6 8.89 4.39 1.24
C LYS A 6 9.04 3.97 -0.23
N LYS A 7 10.28 3.74 -0.67
CA LYS A 7 10.58 3.26 -2.02
C LYS A 7 9.98 1.87 -2.27
N GLU A 8 10.11 0.93 -1.33
CA GLU A 8 9.51 -0.39 -1.46
C GLU A 8 7.99 -0.35 -1.62
N ILE A 9 7.32 0.55 -0.91
CA ILE A 9 5.87 0.71 -1.03
C ILE A 9 5.50 1.24 -2.41
N ILE A 10 6.22 2.27 -2.89
CA ILE A 10 6.01 2.83 -4.24
C ILE A 10 6.26 1.76 -5.31
N ASP A 11 7.38 1.02 -5.23
CA ASP A 11 7.73 -0.02 -6.20
C ASP A 11 6.64 -1.11 -6.26
N LYS A 12 6.02 -1.46 -5.12
CA LYS A 12 4.88 -2.41 -5.09
C LYS A 12 3.63 -1.87 -5.76
N LEU A 13 3.29 -0.60 -5.55
CA LEU A 13 2.17 0.05 -6.24
C LEU A 13 2.41 0.12 -7.75
N GLU A 14 3.64 0.39 -8.19
CA GLU A 14 4.01 0.32 -9.60
C GLU A 14 3.87 -1.09 -10.19
N LEU A 15 4.16 -2.14 -9.41
CA LEU A 15 3.95 -3.53 -9.84
C LEU A 15 2.47 -3.87 -9.99
N VAL A 16 1.58 -3.28 -9.17
CA VAL A 16 0.11 -3.40 -9.35
C VAL A 16 -0.31 -2.78 -10.67
N LEU A 17 0.14 -1.55 -10.98
CA LEU A 17 -0.14 -0.89 -12.26
C LEU A 17 0.39 -1.66 -13.48
N GLN A 18 1.40 -2.52 -13.27
CA GLN A 18 1.97 -3.40 -14.29
C GLN A 18 1.30 -4.78 -14.35
N ASN A 19 0.25 -5.02 -13.55
CA ASN A 19 -0.41 -6.32 -13.38
C ASN A 19 0.55 -7.46 -12.97
N LYS A 20 1.63 -7.13 -12.25
CA LYS A 20 2.62 -8.10 -11.73
C LYS A 20 2.34 -8.52 -10.29
N LEU A 21 1.59 -7.71 -9.56
CA LEU A 21 1.03 -8.01 -8.25
C LEU A 21 -0.45 -7.65 -8.26
N THR A 22 -1.26 -8.37 -7.50
CA THR A 22 -2.65 -7.98 -7.26
C THR A 22 -2.75 -6.93 -6.16
N LYS A 23 -3.90 -6.25 -6.10
CA LYS A 23 -4.23 -5.32 -5.02
C LYS A 23 -4.25 -6.04 -3.66
N GLU A 24 -4.80 -7.26 -3.62
CA GLU A 24 -4.82 -8.09 -2.40
C GLU A 24 -3.39 -8.45 -1.94
N GLU A 25 -2.51 -8.89 -2.83
CA GLU A 25 -1.12 -9.24 -2.46
C GLU A 25 -0.37 -8.08 -1.80
N VAL A 26 -0.63 -6.85 -2.25
CA VAL A 26 0.00 -5.64 -1.69
C VAL A 26 -0.69 -5.18 -0.40
N ALA A 27 -2.02 -5.28 -0.33
CA ALA A 27 -2.80 -4.93 0.87
C ALA A 27 -2.50 -5.88 2.03
N ASP A 28 -2.44 -7.19 1.78
CA ASP A 28 -2.06 -8.21 2.76
C ASP A 28 -0.65 -7.95 3.29
N TRP A 29 0.30 -7.71 2.38
CA TRP A 29 1.68 -7.37 2.76
C TRP A 29 1.76 -6.10 3.63
N ALA A 30 1.01 -5.06 3.31
CA ALA A 30 1.00 -3.83 4.11
C ALA A 30 0.35 -4.06 5.49
N SER A 31 -0.70 -4.89 5.54
CA SER A 31 -1.42 -5.26 6.77
C SER A 31 -0.52 -5.92 7.80
N GLU A 32 0.50 -6.69 7.39
CA GLU A 32 1.49 -7.29 8.29
C GLU A 32 2.25 -6.26 9.15
N TYR A 33 2.38 -5.01 8.69
CA TYR A 33 3.08 -3.95 9.40
C TYR A 33 2.17 -3.06 10.25
N VAL A 34 0.89 -2.94 9.89
CA VAL A 34 -0.06 -2.05 10.58
C VAL A 34 -0.96 -2.80 11.57
N MET A 35 -1.24 -4.09 11.34
CA MET A 35 -2.07 -4.93 12.21
C MET A 35 -1.22 -5.77 13.18
N THR A 36 -0.24 -5.15 13.84
CA THR A 36 0.65 -5.81 14.81
C THR A 36 0.55 -5.18 16.20
N TYR A 37 0.70 -6.01 17.23
CA TYR A 37 0.79 -5.55 18.63
C TYR A 37 2.14 -4.90 18.97
N ASP A 38 3.20 -5.28 18.24
CA ASP A 38 4.54 -4.72 18.39
C ASP A 38 4.92 -3.96 17.12
N PRO A 39 4.88 -2.61 17.12
CA PRO A 39 5.06 -1.81 15.92
C PRO A 39 6.50 -1.90 15.42
N LEU A 40 6.68 -2.50 14.24
CA LEU A 40 7.98 -2.65 13.57
C LEU A 40 8.40 -1.43 12.75
N VAL A 41 7.49 -0.48 12.55
CA VAL A 41 7.70 0.70 11.70
C VAL A 41 7.82 1.92 12.61
N THR A 42 9.01 2.52 12.62
CA THR A 42 9.31 3.70 13.47
C THR A 42 9.16 5.01 12.71
N ASP A 43 9.31 4.99 11.39
CA ASP A 43 9.03 6.12 10.53
C ASP A 43 7.51 6.30 10.36
N LEU A 44 6.99 7.37 10.98
CA LEU A 44 5.55 7.69 10.92
C LEU A 44 5.06 7.95 9.49
N VAL A 45 5.91 8.48 8.60
CA VAL A 45 5.54 8.70 7.20
C VAL A 45 5.36 7.36 6.49
N VAL A 46 6.27 6.40 6.74
CA VAL A 46 6.15 5.05 6.21
C VAL A 46 4.90 4.36 6.77
N PHE A 47 4.65 4.48 8.08
CA PHE A 47 3.47 3.89 8.73
C PHE A 47 2.15 4.44 8.16
N ASP A 48 2.05 5.76 7.97
CA ASP A 48 0.89 6.41 7.35
C ASP A 48 0.64 5.88 5.93
N ILE A 49 1.71 5.70 5.15
CA ILE A 49 1.60 5.18 3.78
C ILE A 49 1.12 3.72 3.81
N LEU A 50 1.70 2.88 4.67
CA LEU A 50 1.27 1.49 4.83
C LEU A 50 -0.19 1.38 5.26
N THR A 51 -0.66 2.27 6.13
CA THR A 51 -2.06 2.32 6.58
C THR A 51 -3.04 2.59 5.43
N VAL A 52 -2.64 3.43 4.47
CA VAL A 52 -3.43 3.64 3.24
C VAL A 52 -3.39 2.39 2.36
N VAL A 53 -2.19 1.86 2.13
CA VAL A 53 -1.97 0.73 1.21
C VAL A 53 -2.57 -0.57 1.73
N SER A 54 -2.69 -0.77 3.04
CA SER A 54 -3.38 -1.92 3.64
C SER A 54 -4.88 -1.95 3.33
N GLY A 55 -5.46 -0.87 2.80
CA GLY A 55 -6.84 -0.83 2.32
C GLY A 55 -6.96 -0.87 0.79
N LEU A 56 -5.86 -1.12 0.05
CA LEU A 56 -5.86 -1.06 -1.41
C LEU A 56 -6.85 -2.04 -2.07
N ASP A 57 -7.12 -3.17 -1.42
CA ASP A 57 -8.05 -4.21 -1.86
C ASP A 57 -9.50 -3.98 -1.43
N THR A 58 -9.81 -2.82 -0.84
CA THR A 58 -11.18 -2.47 -0.45
C THR A 58 -12.11 -2.54 -1.64
N LEU A 59 -13.19 -3.31 -1.52
CA LEU A 59 -14.24 -3.42 -2.53
C LEU A 59 -15.34 -2.37 -2.28
N GLU A 60 -15.76 -1.68 -3.33
CA GLU A 60 -16.97 -0.85 -3.32
C GLU A 60 -18.22 -1.70 -3.58
N SER A 61 -18.10 -2.72 -4.42
CA SER A 61 -19.14 -3.71 -4.69
C SER A 61 -18.53 -5.08 -5.01
N PRO A 62 -19.32 -6.18 -5.04
CA PRO A 62 -18.78 -7.50 -5.35
C PRO A 62 -18.08 -7.53 -6.72
N GLY A 63 -16.74 -7.68 -6.70
CA GLY A 63 -15.90 -7.70 -7.90
C GLY A 63 -15.43 -6.33 -8.40
N GLU A 64 -15.70 -5.25 -7.64
CA GLU A 64 -15.32 -3.89 -7.99
C GLU A 64 -14.51 -3.26 -6.84
N TYR A 65 -13.27 -2.91 -7.13
CA TYR A 65 -12.40 -2.21 -6.18
C TYR A 65 -12.82 -0.76 -6.02
N MET A 66 -12.78 -0.26 -4.78
CA MET A 66 -13.03 1.13 -4.43
C MET A 66 -11.97 2.07 -5.01
N TYR A 67 -10.73 1.60 -5.16
CA TYR A 67 -9.61 2.38 -5.68
C TYR A 67 -9.19 1.85 -7.03
N ASP A 68 -9.04 2.72 -8.03
CA ASP A 68 -8.62 2.35 -9.38
C ASP A 68 -7.13 2.62 -9.65
N ASP A 69 -6.70 2.47 -10.90
CA ASP A 69 -5.31 2.72 -11.31
C ASP A 69 -4.92 4.20 -11.20
N ASP A 70 -5.86 5.13 -11.37
CA ASP A 70 -5.59 6.57 -11.26
C ASP A 70 -5.41 6.97 -9.79
N ASP A 71 -6.19 6.40 -8.87
CA ASP A 71 -5.98 6.54 -7.42
C ASP A 71 -4.57 6.09 -7.03
N ILE A 72 -4.13 4.93 -7.52
CA ILE A 72 -2.78 4.39 -7.25
C ILE A 72 -1.70 5.35 -7.78
N ARG A 73 -1.88 5.91 -8.99
CA ARG A 73 -0.94 6.90 -9.56
C ARG A 73 -0.87 8.17 -8.72
N ASP A 74 -2.01 8.65 -8.24
CA ASP A 74 -2.09 9.82 -7.38
C ASP A 74 -1.41 9.57 -6.02
N TRP A 75 -1.56 8.37 -5.47
CA TRP A 75 -0.86 7.95 -4.26
C TRP A 75 0.66 7.90 -4.46
N ILE A 76 1.15 7.29 -5.54
CA ILE A 76 2.60 7.26 -5.87
C ILE A 76 3.15 8.69 -5.94
N LYS A 77 2.45 9.60 -6.62
CA LYS A 77 2.84 11.01 -6.73
C LYS A 77 2.84 11.70 -5.37
N LYS A 78 1.80 11.48 -4.55
CA LYS A 78 1.70 12.03 -3.19
C LYS A 78 2.84 11.54 -2.30
N PHE A 79 3.14 10.24 -2.32
CA PHE A 79 4.16 9.62 -1.48
C PHE A 79 5.58 10.00 -1.91
N SER A 80 5.81 10.21 -3.21
CA SER A 80 7.10 10.67 -3.73
C SER A 80 7.45 12.08 -3.27
N ASN A 81 6.44 12.93 -3.02
CA ASN A 81 6.61 14.32 -2.58
C ASN A 81 6.52 14.51 -1.06
N LYS A 82 6.19 13.45 -0.30
CA LYS A 82 6.18 13.44 1.17
C LYS A 82 7.56 13.18 1.74
#